data_AF-A0A7D4TFB8-F1
#
_entry.id   AF-A0A7D4TFB8-F1
#
_cell.length_a   1.000
_cell.length_b   1.000
_cell.length_c   1.000
_cell.angle_alpha   90.00
_cell.angle_beta   90.00
_cell.angle_gamma   90.00
#
_symmetry.space_group_name_H-M   'P 1'
#
loop_
_entity.id
_entity.type
_entity.pdbx_description
1 polymer ?
#
loop_
_entity_poly.entity_id
_entity_poly.type
_entity_poly.pdbx_seq_one_letter_code
_entity_poly.pdbx_strand_id
1 'polypeptide(L)'
;MNELVTDIAGWIPAVILPTATFIQLVRLAVVRSAVGVSLSTWLLFGFANLGLYVYTEKYFEVQSILGLLVTAVLDFIIVAMIIAYRNKPVDHPAPSK
;
A
#
# COMPACT_ATOMS: atom_id res chain seq x y z
N MET A 1 -27.87 -13.99 -4.87
CA MET A 1 -27.31 -12.63 -4.70
C MET A 1 -27.36 -11.96 -6.06
N ASN A 2 -27.80 -10.71 -6.17
CA ASN A 2 -27.95 -10.05 -7.47
C ASN A 2 -26.56 -9.89 -8.12
N GLU A 3 -26.39 -10.30 -9.38
CA GLU A 3 -25.11 -10.18 -10.11
C GLU A 3 -24.58 -8.74 -10.14
N LEU A 4 -25.49 -7.78 -10.21
CA LEU A 4 -25.20 -6.35 -10.18
C LEU A 4 -24.53 -5.91 -8.86
N VAL A 5 -24.88 -6.56 -7.74
CA VAL A 5 -24.28 -6.25 -6.43
C VAL A 5 -22.85 -6.76 -6.36
N THR A 6 -22.57 -7.95 -6.89
CA THR A 6 -21.21 -8.52 -6.88
C THR A 6 -20.25 -7.77 -7.80
N ASP A 7 -20.72 -7.32 -8.96
CA ASP A 7 -19.90 -6.56 -9.91
C ASP A 7 -19.53 -5.18 -9.36
N ILE A 8 -20.50 -4.45 -8.80
CA ILE A 8 -20.22 -3.13 -8.20
C ILE A 8 -19.36 -3.28 -6.94
N ALA A 9 -19.62 -4.31 -6.12
CA ALA A 9 -18.86 -4.53 -4.89
C ALA A 9 -17.37 -4.80 -5.16
N GLY A 10 -17.01 -5.44 -6.28
CA GLY A 10 -15.62 -5.67 -6.66
C GLY A 10 -14.87 -4.41 -7.11
N TRP A 11 -15.58 -3.42 -7.66
CA TRP A 11 -14.99 -2.13 -8.02
C TRP A 11 -14.60 -1.27 -6.81
N ILE A 12 -15.27 -1.44 -5.67
CA ILE A 12 -14.97 -0.70 -4.44
C ILE A 12 -13.51 -0.92 -4.01
N PRO A 13 -13.04 -2.15 -3.74
CA PRO A 13 -11.63 -2.37 -3.40
C PRO A 13 -10.70 -2.07 -4.58
N ALA A 14 -11.13 -2.32 -5.82
CA ALA A 14 -10.32 -2.07 -7.02
C ALA A 14 -9.94 -0.60 -7.24
N VAL A 15 -10.71 0.33 -6.67
CA VAL A 15 -10.43 1.78 -6.74
C VAL A 15 -9.89 2.30 -5.41
N ILE A 16 -10.53 1.96 -4.29
CA ILE A 16 -10.21 2.54 -2.99
C ILE A 16 -8.81 2.13 -2.53
N LEU A 17 -8.47 0.85 -2.64
CA LEU A 17 -7.17 0.33 -2.17
C LEU A 17 -6.01 0.98 -2.92
N PRO A 18 -5.93 0.92 -4.28
CA PRO A 18 -4.81 1.52 -4.98
C PRO A 18 -4.77 3.05 -4.81
N THR A 19 -5.92 3.73 -4.71
CA THR A 19 -5.95 5.18 -4.48
C THR A 19 -5.39 5.55 -3.11
N ALA A 20 -5.82 4.85 -2.04
CA ALA A 20 -5.31 5.10 -0.69
C ALA A 20 -3.82 4.82 -0.58
N THR A 21 -3.35 3.71 -1.13
CA THR A 21 -1.93 3.35 -1.16
C THR A 21 -1.11 4.35 -1.98
N PHE A 22 -1.63 4.81 -3.13
CA PHE A 22 -0.95 5.81 -3.95
C PHE A 22 -0.82 7.15 -3.22
N ILE A 23 -1.86 7.62 -2.52
CA ILE A 23 -1.79 8.85 -1.71
C ILE A 23 -0.69 8.73 -0.64
N GLN A 24 -0.62 7.58 0.05
CA GLN A 24 0.43 7.35 1.04
C GLN A 24 1.82 7.35 0.40
N LEU A 25 1.97 6.73 -0.77
CA LEU A 25 3.22 6.69 -1.51
C LEU A 25 3.69 8.10 -1.91
N VAL A 26 2.78 8.92 -2.45
CA VAL A 26 3.05 10.33 -2.80
C VAL A 26 3.46 11.11 -1.54
N ARG A 27 2.76 10.92 -0.41
CA ARG A 27 3.13 11.57 0.86
C ARG A 27 4.55 11.21 1.30
N LEU A 28 4.91 9.93 1.25
CA LEU A 28 6.28 9.48 1.55
C LEU A 28 7.30 10.10 0.57
N ALA A 29 6.98 10.17 -0.72
CA ALA A 29 7.87 10.73 -1.74
C ALA A 29 8.12 12.23 -1.55
N VAL A 30 7.10 12.99 -1.18
CA VAL A 30 7.17 14.44 -0.98
C VAL A 30 7.80 14.79 0.37
N VAL A 31 7.31 14.20 1.46
CA VAL A 31 7.79 14.51 2.82
C VAL A 31 9.18 13.92 3.08
N ARG A 32 9.58 12.88 2.33
CA ARG A 32 10.88 12.19 2.47
C ARG A 32 11.15 11.68 3.90
N SER A 33 10.09 11.38 4.64
CA SER A 33 10.11 10.87 6.01
C SER A 33 9.10 9.75 6.17
N ALA A 34 9.48 8.73 6.94
CA ALA A 34 8.61 7.60 7.29
C ALA A 34 8.08 7.69 8.74
N VAL A 35 8.23 8.85 9.40
CA VAL A 35 7.72 9.05 10.76
C VAL A 35 6.20 8.85 10.77
N GLY A 36 5.73 8.02 11.70
CA GLY A 36 4.30 7.67 11.84
C GLY A 36 3.80 6.63 10.83
N VAL A 37 4.66 6.08 9.97
CA VAL A 37 4.30 5.05 8.99
C VAL A 37 4.86 3.70 9.43
N SER A 38 3.98 2.73 9.70
CA SER A 38 4.35 1.41 10.23
C SER A 38 4.87 0.46 9.15
N LEU A 39 6.15 0.09 9.22
CA LEU A 39 6.77 -0.86 8.30
C LEU A 39 6.03 -2.21 8.26
N SER A 40 5.68 -2.76 9.44
CA SER A 40 5.04 -4.07 9.55
C SER A 40 3.64 -4.07 8.97
N THR A 41 2.88 -2.98 9.15
CA THR A 41 1.52 -2.85 8.59
C THR A 41 1.55 -2.92 7.08
N TRP A 42 2.40 -2.14 6.42
CA TRP A 42 2.51 -2.14 4.95
C TRP A 42 3.04 -3.46 4.40
N LEU A 43 3.96 -4.11 5.12
CA LEU A 43 4.44 -5.43 4.75
C LEU A 43 3.33 -6.49 4.81
N LEU A 44 2.53 -6.48 5.88
CA LEU A 44 1.40 -7.40 6.04
C LEU A 44 0.31 -7.13 4.99
N PHE A 45 0.03 -5.87 4.65
CA PHE A 45 -0.89 -5.54 3.55
C PHE A 45 -0.40 -6.03 2.20
N GLY A 46 0.90 -5.87 1.89
CA GLY A 46 1.47 -6.42 0.66
C GLY A 46 1.25 -7.92 0.54
N PHE A 47 1.53 -8.68 1.61
CA PHE A 47 1.27 -10.12 1.63
C PHE A 47 -0.22 -10.48 1.62
N ALA A 48 -1.08 -9.70 2.30
CA ALA A 48 -2.52 -9.94 2.30
C ALA A 48 -3.12 -9.74 0.91
N ASN A 49 -2.78 -8.65 0.23
CA ASN A 49 -3.24 -8.35 -1.13
C ASN A 49 -2.71 -9.37 -2.15
N LEU A 50 -1.43 -9.78 -2.04
CA LEU A 50 -0.87 -10.83 -2.88
C LEU A 50 -1.53 -12.19 -2.63
N GLY A 51 -1.72 -12.57 -1.37
CA GLY A 51 -2.39 -13.81 -0.99
C GLY A 51 -3.85 -13.83 -1.45
N LEU A 52 -4.56 -12.70 -1.33
CA LEU A 52 -5.94 -12.58 -1.79
C LEU A 52 -6.03 -12.65 -3.32
N TYR A 53 -5.08 -12.06 -4.05
CA TYR A 53 -5.01 -12.19 -5.50
C TYR A 53 -4.93 -13.67 -5.93
N VAL A 54 -4.05 -14.45 -5.30
CA VAL A 54 -3.95 -15.90 -5.53
C VAL A 54 -5.22 -16.64 -5.12
N TYR A 55 -5.75 -16.34 -3.92
CA TYR A 55 -6.95 -16.99 -3.40
C TYR A 55 -8.20 -16.80 -4.26
N THR A 56 -8.36 -15.62 -4.86
CA THR A 56 -9.55 -15.33 -5.68
C THR A 56 -9.56 -16.04 -7.03
N GLU A 57 -8.41 -16.53 -7.51
CA GLU A 57 -8.22 -17.17 -8.82
C GLU A 57 -8.68 -16.32 -10.03
N LYS A 58 -8.99 -15.03 -9.81
CA LYS A 58 -9.45 -14.07 -10.83
C LYS A 58 -8.27 -13.35 -11.47
N TYR A 59 -7.31 -14.10 -11.98
CA TYR A 59 -6.01 -13.56 -12.39
C TYR A 59 -6.08 -12.52 -13.52
N PHE A 60 -7.04 -12.68 -14.42
CA PHE A 60 -7.22 -11.82 -15.60
C PHE A 60 -8.28 -10.72 -15.41
N GLU A 61 -8.96 -10.70 -14.27
CA GLU A 61 -9.97 -9.68 -13.98
C GLU A 61 -9.32 -8.35 -13.61
N VAL A 62 -9.70 -7.28 -14.31
CA VAL A 62 -9.15 -5.94 -14.09
C VAL A 62 -9.32 -5.50 -12.64
N GLN A 63 -10.48 -5.80 -12.03
CA GLN A 63 -10.76 -5.46 -10.63
C GLN A 63 -9.79 -6.17 -9.66
N SER A 64 -9.47 -7.44 -9.93
CA SER A 64 -8.54 -8.23 -9.11
C SER A 64 -7.10 -7.75 -9.28
N ILE A 65 -6.69 -7.48 -10.52
CA ILE A 65 -5.35 -6.95 -10.82
C ILE A 65 -5.15 -5.58 -10.14
N LEU A 66 -6.08 -4.65 -10.32
CA LEU A 66 -5.95 -3.30 -9.75
C LEU A 66 -6.10 -3.29 -8.23
N GLY A 67 -7.12 -3.97 -7.71
CA GLY A 67 -7.42 -3.96 -6.28
C GLY A 67 -6.40 -4.72 -5.45
N LEU A 68 -5.82 -5.79 -5.99
CA LEU A 68 -5.00 -6.72 -5.22
C LEU A 68 -3.55 -6.73 -5.70
N LEU A 69 -3.28 -7.10 -6.95
CA LEU A 69 -1.90 -7.26 -7.41
C LEU A 69 -1.13 -5.93 -7.48
N VAL A 70 -1.72 -4.91 -8.10
CA VAL A 70 -1.12 -3.58 -8.18
C VAL A 70 -0.99 -2.98 -6.78
N THR A 71 -2.03 -3.07 -5.94
CA THR A 71 -1.97 -2.60 -4.56
C THR A 71 -0.85 -3.30 -3.78
N ALA A 72 -0.68 -4.61 -3.89
CA ALA A 72 0.40 -5.34 -3.24
C ALA A 72 1.78 -4.83 -3.66
N VAL A 73 1.99 -4.56 -4.95
CA VAL A 73 3.23 -3.95 -5.46
C VAL A 73 3.45 -2.58 -4.81
N LEU A 74 2.42 -1.73 -4.77
CA LEU A 74 2.50 -0.40 -4.16
C LEU A 74 2.82 -0.48 -2.65
N ASP A 75 2.23 -1.45 -1.93
CA ASP A 75 2.50 -1.68 -0.51
C ASP A 75 3.99 -2.03 -0.28
N PHE A 76 4.57 -2.90 -1.12
CA PHE A 76 5.99 -3.23 -1.05
C PHE A 76 6.90 -2.06 -1.44
N ILE A 77 6.47 -1.19 -2.35
CA ILE A 77 7.20 0.06 -2.63
C ILE A 77 7.20 0.97 -1.39
N ILE A 78 6.07 1.09 -0.69
CA ILE A 78 6.01 1.84 0.58
C ILE A 78 6.98 1.25 1.60
N VAL A 79 7.02 -0.07 1.76
CA VAL A 79 8.00 -0.77 2.63
C VAL A 79 9.43 -0.38 2.25
N ALA A 80 9.77 -0.44 0.96
CA ALA A 80 11.11 -0.05 0.49
C ALA A 80 11.44 1.42 0.82
N MET A 81 10.47 2.33 0.65
CA MET A 81 10.64 3.75 0.99
C MET A 81 10.79 3.99 2.50
N ILE A 82 10.04 3.27 3.34
CA ILE A 82 10.17 3.34 4.80
C ILE A 82 11.58 2.94 5.22
N ILE A 83 12.11 1.84 4.66
CA ILE A 83 13.48 1.38 4.92
C ILE A 83 14.50 2.43 4.45
N ALA A 84 14.32 2.98 3.24
CA ALA A 84 15.20 4.01 2.70
C ALA A 84 15.25 5.29 3.56
N TYR A 85 14.13 5.69 4.16
CA TYR A 85 14.06 6.90 4.99
C TYR A 85 14.42 6.68 6.46
N ARG A 86 14.40 5.43 6.95
CA ARG A 86 14.86 5.08 8.29
C ARG A 86 16.35 5.35 8.51
N ASN A 87 17.15 5.31 7.45
CA ASN A 87 18.60 5.47 7.51
C ASN A 87 19.08 6.93 7.42
N LYS A 88 18.17 7.91 7.42
CA LYS A 88 18.57 9.31 7.54
C LYS A 88 18.84 9.62 9.02
N PRO A 89 20.06 10.07 9.38
CA PRO A 89 20.34 10.52 10.74
C PRO A 89 19.32 11.60 11.09
N VAL A 90 18.68 11.45 12.26
CA VAL A 90 17.94 12.55 12.85
C VAL A 90 18.99 13.58 13.24
N ASP A 91 19.07 14.69 12.51
CA ASP A 91 19.80 15.89 12.94
C ASP A 91 19.19 16.34 14.27
N HIS A 92 19.71 15.81 15.37
CA HIS A 92 19.43 16.34 16.69
C HIS A 92 20.28 17.60 16.82
N PRO A 93 19.70 18.81 16.87
CA PRO A 93 20.47 19.96 17.30
C PRO A 93 21.00 19.65 18.71
N ALA A 94 22.31 19.81 18.89
CA ALA A 94 22.99 19.54 20.15
C ALA A 94 22.27 20.26 21.30
N PRO A 95 22.17 19.64 22.50
CA PRO A 95 21.58 20.32 23.64
C PRO A 95 22.35 21.61 23.91
N SER A 96 21.63 22.73 23.97
CA SER A 96 22.18 23.99 24.45
C SER A 96 22.67 23.78 25.88
N LYS A 97 23.98 23.98 26.08
CA LYS A 97 24.60 23.97 27.42
C LYS A 97 23.99 25.04 28.31
#